data_AF-A0A3C1UX55-F1
#
_entry.id   AF-A0A3C1UX55-F1
#
_cell.length_a   1.000
_cell.length_b   1.000
_cell.length_c   1.000
_cell.angle_alpha   90.00
_cell.angle_beta   90.00
_cell.angle_gamma   90.00
#
_symmetry.space_group_name_H-M   'P 1'
#
loop_
_entity.id
_entity.type
_entity.pdbx_description
1 polymer ?
#
loop_
_entity_poly.entity_id
_entity_poly.type
_entity_poly.pdbx_seq_one_letter_code
_entity_poly.pdbx_strand_id
1 'polypeptide(L)'
;PSMEACEVHSMSMEFLTSDYHHLFFADQTEKYQLFHAESAVFFLPYGCMVDEFQHIVYANPEMSPRQRNEAWMALEKKYRPYLEFGDLPFYSRGAGWQRQMHIYLDPFYYIDYCLAQTVALQFWALFLKDPKDAWKRYLALVNQAGTGTFVEVVKAAGLKTPFEDGCVKEVAEISKGWCLAHQLKK
;
A
#
# COMPACT_ATOMS: atom_id res chain seq x y z
N PRO A 1 11.47 -3.91 14.10
CA PRO A 1 10.61 -5.08 13.80
C PRO A 1 11.02 -5.64 12.42
N SER A 2 10.36 -6.67 11.92
CA SER A 2 10.44 -7.01 10.49
C SER A 2 9.89 -5.86 9.62
N MET A 3 10.26 -5.83 8.33
CA MET A 3 10.08 -4.65 7.48
C MET A 3 8.60 -4.30 7.26
N GLU A 4 7.73 -5.30 7.11
CA GLU A 4 6.28 -5.14 7.04
C GLU A 4 5.69 -4.50 8.29
N ALA A 5 6.22 -4.80 9.48
CA ALA A 5 5.81 -4.14 10.72
C ALA A 5 6.39 -2.72 10.83
N CYS A 6 7.61 -2.48 10.32
CA CYS A 6 8.16 -1.12 10.22
C CYS A 6 7.27 -0.23 9.36
N GLU A 7 6.79 -0.73 8.22
CA GLU A 7 5.93 0.03 7.31
C GLU A 7 4.54 0.32 7.90
N VAL A 8 4.05 -0.49 8.85
CA VAL A 8 2.82 -0.13 9.57
C VAL A 8 3.02 1.19 10.31
N HIS A 9 4.20 1.44 10.89
CA HIS A 9 4.46 2.68 11.61
C HIS A 9 4.42 3.90 10.67
N SER A 10 5.15 3.85 9.56
CA SER A 10 5.24 4.94 8.57
C SER A 10 3.88 5.22 7.93
N MET A 11 3.26 4.21 7.31
CA MET A 11 2.05 4.39 6.51
C MET A 11 0.83 4.75 7.37
N SER A 12 0.74 4.24 8.61
CA SER A 12 -0.33 4.64 9.52
C SER A 12 -0.17 6.10 9.95
N MET A 13 1.06 6.58 10.17
CA MET A 13 1.31 7.96 10.56
C MET A 13 0.83 8.95 9.48
N GLU A 14 0.94 8.60 8.20
CA GLU A 14 0.40 9.42 7.11
C GLU A 14 -1.09 9.70 7.31
N PHE A 15 -1.88 8.72 7.75
CA PHE A 15 -3.30 8.93 8.05
C PHE A 15 -3.56 9.57 9.41
N LEU A 16 -2.80 9.22 10.45
CA LEU A 16 -2.99 9.75 11.80
C LEU A 16 -2.64 11.24 11.91
N THR A 17 -1.98 11.81 10.90
CA THR A 17 -1.72 13.26 10.79
C THR A 17 -2.84 14.02 10.06
N SER A 18 -3.96 13.37 9.70
CA SER A 18 -5.02 13.96 8.88
C SER A 18 -5.59 15.28 9.41
N ASP A 19 -5.73 15.43 10.72
CA ASP A 19 -6.22 16.66 11.34
C ASP A 19 -5.28 17.86 11.10
N TYR A 20 -4.02 17.61 10.79
CA TYR A 20 -2.98 18.62 10.58
C TYR A 20 -2.67 18.91 9.11
N HIS A 21 -3.29 18.20 8.16
CA HIS A 21 -3.04 18.41 6.72
C HIS A 21 -3.30 19.87 6.30
N HIS A 22 -4.25 20.56 6.94
CA HIS A 22 -4.56 21.97 6.68
C HIS A 22 -3.39 22.93 6.93
N LEU A 23 -2.44 22.56 7.78
CA LEU A 23 -1.24 23.37 8.02
C LEU A 23 -0.28 23.37 6.82
N PHE A 24 -0.35 22.35 5.96
CA PHE A 24 0.52 22.21 4.79
C PHE A 24 -0.19 22.60 3.50
N PHE A 25 -1.48 22.27 3.38
CA PHE A 25 -2.21 22.37 2.12
C PHE A 25 -3.23 23.50 2.08
N ALA A 26 -3.57 24.13 3.21
CA ALA A 26 -4.54 25.22 3.27
C ALA A 26 -5.84 24.92 2.50
N ASP A 27 -6.15 25.68 1.44
CA ASP A 27 -7.32 25.51 0.57
C ASP A 27 -7.32 24.19 -0.21
N GLN A 28 -6.16 23.53 -0.35
CA GLN A 28 -5.99 22.25 -1.06
C GLN A 28 -6.12 21.03 -0.14
N THR A 29 -6.51 21.20 1.13
CA THR A 29 -6.56 20.10 2.12
C THR A 29 -7.46 18.96 1.69
N GLU A 30 -8.68 19.25 1.26
CA GLU A 30 -9.62 18.22 0.80
C GLU A 30 -9.08 17.47 -0.41
N LYS A 31 -8.43 18.20 -1.34
CA LYS A 31 -7.80 17.61 -2.51
C LYS A 31 -6.66 16.66 -2.14
N TYR A 32 -5.82 17.06 -1.19
CA TYR A 32 -4.74 16.20 -0.70
C TYR A 32 -5.29 14.96 0.00
N GLN A 33 -6.26 15.11 0.90
CA GLN A 33 -6.85 13.98 1.64
C GLN A 33 -7.54 12.98 0.70
N LEU A 34 -8.28 13.45 -0.30
CA LEU A 34 -8.87 12.58 -1.31
C LEU A 34 -7.79 11.85 -2.11
N PHE A 35 -6.80 12.60 -2.64
CA PHE A 35 -5.71 12.01 -3.41
C PHE A 35 -4.91 10.98 -2.60
N HIS A 36 -4.63 11.26 -1.32
CA HIS A 36 -3.88 10.37 -0.43
C HIS A 36 -4.64 9.06 -0.19
N ALA A 37 -5.93 9.14 0.13
CA ALA A 37 -6.79 7.97 0.31
C ALA A 37 -6.92 7.13 -0.98
N GLU A 38 -7.13 7.77 -2.14
CA GLU A 38 -7.20 7.08 -3.43
C GLU A 38 -5.86 6.41 -3.79
N SER A 39 -4.75 7.13 -3.60
CA SER A 39 -3.41 6.63 -3.88
C SER A 39 -3.03 5.44 -3.02
N ALA A 40 -3.38 5.45 -1.73
CA ALA A 40 -3.17 4.34 -0.81
C ALA A 40 -3.87 3.05 -1.29
N VAL A 41 -5.07 3.16 -1.85
CA VAL A 41 -5.80 2.02 -2.41
C VAL A 41 -5.23 1.59 -3.76
N PHE A 42 -4.95 2.53 -4.67
CA PHE A 42 -4.40 2.24 -5.99
C PHE A 42 -2.97 1.68 -5.95
N PHE A 43 -2.25 1.93 -4.87
CA PHE A 43 -0.95 1.35 -4.62
C PHE A 43 -1.01 -0.18 -4.45
N LEU A 44 -2.05 -0.73 -3.79
CA LEU A 44 -2.12 -2.15 -3.45
C LEU A 44 -2.00 -3.09 -4.66
N PRO A 45 -2.75 -2.91 -5.78
CA PRO A 45 -2.55 -3.72 -6.98
C PRO A 45 -1.14 -3.62 -7.55
N TYR A 46 -0.53 -2.43 -7.53
CA TYR A 46 0.85 -2.25 -8.02
C TYR A 46 1.86 -2.96 -7.12
N GLY A 47 1.69 -2.91 -5.81
CA GLY A 47 2.60 -3.57 -4.88
C GLY A 47 2.55 -5.10 -5.02
N CYS A 48 1.35 -5.69 -5.08
CA CYS A 48 1.18 -7.12 -5.36
C CYS A 48 1.74 -7.53 -6.74
N MET A 49 1.60 -6.67 -7.74
CA MET A 49 2.15 -6.87 -9.07
C MET A 49 3.69 -6.96 -9.05
N VAL A 50 4.36 -6.10 -8.28
CA VAL A 50 5.83 -6.12 -8.11
C VAL A 50 6.29 -7.40 -7.40
N ASP A 51 5.57 -7.83 -6.38
CA ASP A 51 5.88 -9.06 -5.67
C ASP A 51 5.74 -10.31 -6.55
N GLU A 52 4.62 -10.45 -7.25
CA GLU A 52 4.40 -11.57 -8.18
C GLU A 52 5.45 -11.58 -9.30
N PHE A 53 5.87 -10.40 -9.79
CA PHE A 53 6.96 -10.29 -10.75
C PHE A 53 8.26 -10.87 -10.22
N GLN A 54 8.62 -10.55 -8.98
CA GLN A 54 9.83 -11.08 -8.35
C GLN A 54 9.74 -12.61 -8.21
N HIS A 55 8.61 -13.15 -7.76
CA HIS A 55 8.40 -14.60 -7.70
C HIS A 55 8.61 -15.27 -9.06
N ILE A 56 8.09 -14.69 -10.15
CA ILE A 56 8.31 -15.21 -11.51
C ILE A 56 9.80 -15.22 -11.87
N VAL A 57 10.52 -14.11 -11.63
CA VAL A 57 11.94 -13.98 -11.98
C VAL A 57 12.81 -14.95 -11.18
N TYR A 58 12.59 -15.06 -9.87
CA TYR A 58 13.37 -15.95 -9.01
C TYR A 58 13.04 -17.44 -9.20
N ALA A 59 11.82 -17.76 -9.65
CA ALA A 59 11.46 -19.13 -10.03
C ALA A 59 12.02 -19.56 -11.40
N ASN A 60 12.43 -18.61 -12.26
CA ASN A 60 12.94 -18.85 -13.61
C ASN A 60 14.24 -18.04 -13.84
N PRO A 61 15.35 -18.39 -13.16
CA PRO A 61 16.57 -17.58 -13.14
C PRO A 61 17.20 -17.37 -14.53
N GLU A 62 16.94 -18.26 -15.48
CA GLU A 62 17.39 -18.23 -16.88
C GLU A 62 16.63 -17.26 -17.78
N MET A 63 15.58 -16.60 -17.30
CA MET A 63 14.84 -15.61 -18.08
C MET A 63 15.76 -14.51 -18.62
N SER A 64 15.72 -14.31 -19.94
CA SER A 64 16.35 -13.18 -20.61
C SER A 64 15.70 -11.84 -20.18
N PRO A 65 16.41 -10.70 -20.32
CA PRO A 65 15.84 -9.38 -20.05
C PRO A 65 14.52 -9.12 -20.79
N ARG A 66 14.39 -9.63 -22.02
CA ARG A 66 13.15 -9.52 -22.82
C ARG A 66 12.01 -10.30 -22.17
N GLN A 67 12.23 -11.55 -21.76
CA GLN A 67 11.20 -12.36 -21.11
C GLN A 67 10.74 -11.74 -19.79
N ARG A 68 11.65 -11.10 -19.03
CA ARG A 68 11.28 -10.36 -17.82
C ARG A 68 10.35 -9.19 -18.12
N ASN A 69 10.65 -8.43 -19.18
CA ASN A 69 9.76 -7.35 -19.60
C ASN A 69 8.40 -7.86 -20.09
N GLU A 70 8.35 -8.98 -20.80
CA GLU A 70 7.11 -9.62 -21.24
C GLU A 70 6.26 -10.08 -20.05
N ALA A 71 6.88 -10.68 -19.03
CA ALA A 71 6.22 -11.04 -17.77
C ALA A 71 5.67 -9.81 -17.04
N TRP A 72 6.46 -8.73 -16.93
CA TRP A 72 5.99 -7.48 -16.35
C TRP A 72 4.78 -6.91 -17.10
N MET A 73 4.81 -6.89 -18.43
CA MET A 73 3.70 -6.41 -19.25
C MET A 73 2.43 -7.26 -19.10
N ALA A 74 2.57 -8.58 -18.92
CA ALA A 74 1.42 -9.43 -18.61
C ALA A 74 0.80 -9.08 -17.25
N LEU A 75 1.65 -8.80 -16.25
CA LEU A 75 1.22 -8.38 -14.91
C LEU A 75 0.59 -6.98 -14.90
N GLU A 76 1.09 -6.04 -15.72
CA GLU A 76 0.46 -4.71 -15.93
C GLU A 76 -1.01 -4.87 -16.31
N LYS A 77 -1.29 -5.72 -17.30
CA LYS A 77 -2.65 -5.99 -17.77
C LYS A 77 -3.52 -6.69 -16.71
N LYS A 78 -2.92 -7.52 -15.86
CA LYS A 78 -3.63 -8.23 -14.78
C LYS A 78 -4.04 -7.29 -13.65
N TYR A 79 -3.11 -6.48 -13.15
CA TYR A 79 -3.29 -5.69 -11.93
C TYR A 79 -3.75 -4.25 -12.20
N ARG A 80 -3.38 -3.69 -13.35
CA ARG A 80 -3.68 -2.30 -13.73
C ARG A 80 -4.24 -2.24 -15.16
N PRO A 81 -5.35 -2.95 -15.45
CA PRO A 81 -5.93 -3.04 -16.81
C PRO A 81 -6.42 -1.69 -17.35
N TYR A 82 -6.52 -0.67 -16.51
CA TYR A 82 -6.93 0.68 -16.86
C TYR A 82 -5.79 1.57 -17.36
N LEU A 83 -4.54 1.09 -17.33
CA LEU A 83 -3.38 1.84 -17.84
C LEU A 83 -3.06 1.47 -19.28
N GLU A 84 -2.99 2.49 -20.13
CA GLU A 84 -2.60 2.39 -21.53
C GLU A 84 -1.29 3.16 -21.73
N PHE A 85 -0.23 2.45 -22.13
CA PHE A 85 1.09 3.07 -22.32
C PHE A 85 1.30 3.66 -23.71
N GLY A 86 0.42 3.34 -24.67
CA GLY A 86 0.57 3.72 -26.07
C GLY A 86 1.96 3.36 -26.60
N ASP A 87 2.56 4.29 -27.33
CA ASP A 87 3.87 4.11 -27.97
C ASP A 87 5.06 4.57 -27.11
N LEU A 88 4.87 4.80 -25.80
CA LEU A 88 5.95 5.23 -24.90
C LEU A 88 7.06 4.18 -24.83
N PRO A 89 8.25 4.41 -25.44
CA PRO A 89 9.19 3.32 -25.75
C PRO A 89 9.69 2.51 -24.54
N PHE A 90 9.72 3.14 -23.35
CA PHE A 90 10.13 2.48 -22.12
C PHE A 90 9.03 1.61 -21.50
N TYR A 91 7.82 2.14 -21.42
CA TYR A 91 6.69 1.44 -20.78
C TYR A 91 6.05 0.41 -21.72
N SER A 92 5.89 0.76 -23.00
CA SER A 92 5.24 -0.11 -24.00
C SER A 92 5.98 -1.42 -24.23
N ARG A 93 7.29 -1.46 -23.97
CA ARG A 93 8.10 -2.69 -24.03
C ARG A 93 8.17 -3.47 -22.72
N GLY A 94 7.43 -3.08 -21.67
CA GLY A 94 7.42 -3.77 -20.39
C GLY A 94 8.61 -3.49 -19.47
N ALA A 95 9.37 -2.41 -19.68
CA ALA A 95 10.52 -2.07 -18.83
C ALA A 95 10.16 -1.26 -17.57
N GLY A 96 8.86 -1.05 -17.30
CA GLY A 96 8.37 -0.20 -16.21
C GLY A 96 8.90 -0.58 -14.82
N TRP A 97 9.18 -1.86 -14.57
CA TRP A 97 9.76 -2.34 -13.32
C TRP A 97 11.17 -1.82 -13.04
N GLN A 98 11.93 -1.44 -14.07
CA GLN A 98 13.33 -1.04 -13.91
C GLN A 98 13.49 0.28 -13.13
N ARG A 99 12.42 1.09 -13.02
CA ARG A 99 12.39 2.31 -12.20
C ARG A 99 12.23 2.01 -10.70
N GLN A 100 11.84 0.79 -10.35
CA GLN A 100 11.53 0.40 -8.98
C GLN A 100 12.80 -0.10 -8.29
N MET A 101 13.51 0.78 -7.57
CA MET A 101 14.82 0.47 -6.96
C MET A 101 14.78 -0.76 -6.04
N HIS A 102 13.69 -0.96 -5.31
CA HIS A 102 13.49 -2.08 -4.38
C HIS A 102 13.71 -3.45 -5.04
N ILE A 103 13.35 -3.62 -6.31
CA ILE A 103 13.56 -4.89 -7.04
C ILE A 103 15.06 -5.24 -7.15
N TYR A 104 15.92 -4.23 -7.19
CA TYR A 104 17.37 -4.41 -7.31
C TYR A 104 18.09 -4.48 -5.96
N LEU A 105 17.61 -3.71 -4.98
CA LEU A 105 18.31 -3.51 -3.71
C LEU A 105 17.83 -4.47 -2.62
N ASP A 106 16.52 -4.72 -2.56
CA ASP A 106 15.86 -5.41 -1.45
C ASP A 106 14.80 -6.39 -2.00
N PRO A 107 15.22 -7.54 -2.56
CA PRO A 107 14.29 -8.48 -3.17
C PRO A 107 13.18 -8.93 -2.21
N PHE A 108 11.96 -9.07 -2.74
CA PHE A 108 10.74 -9.45 -2.02
C PHE A 108 10.23 -8.48 -0.94
N TYR A 109 10.92 -7.36 -0.67
CA TYR A 109 10.46 -6.37 0.31
C TYR A 109 9.19 -5.61 -0.14
N TYR A 110 8.78 -5.68 -1.41
CA TYR A 110 7.69 -4.81 -1.87
C TYR A 110 6.30 -5.25 -1.39
N ILE A 111 6.13 -6.53 -1.03
CA ILE A 111 4.87 -7.03 -0.47
C ILE A 111 4.60 -6.48 0.93
N ASP A 112 5.66 -6.16 1.67
CA ASP A 112 5.62 -5.58 3.01
C ASP A 112 4.80 -4.29 3.03
N TYR A 113 4.96 -3.43 2.02
CA TYR A 113 4.14 -2.23 1.86
C TYR A 113 2.65 -2.56 1.69
N CYS A 114 2.28 -3.64 0.99
CA CYS A 114 0.88 -4.00 0.83
C CYS A 114 0.25 -4.52 2.13
N LEU A 115 1.01 -5.33 2.87
CA LEU A 115 0.61 -5.81 4.19
C LEU A 115 0.45 -4.62 5.15
N ALA A 116 1.43 -3.73 5.18
CA ALA A 116 1.41 -2.53 6.01
C ALA A 116 0.28 -1.56 5.63
N GLN A 117 0.10 -1.27 4.33
CA GLN A 117 -0.96 -0.40 3.83
C GLN A 117 -2.35 -0.91 4.23
N THR A 118 -2.56 -2.23 4.22
CA THR A 118 -3.81 -2.86 4.68
C THR A 118 -4.06 -2.58 6.17
N VAL A 119 -3.02 -2.63 7.01
CA VAL A 119 -3.12 -2.27 8.43
C VAL A 119 -3.28 -0.76 8.64
N ALA A 120 -2.58 0.06 7.85
CA ALA A 120 -2.70 1.51 7.88
C ALA A 120 -4.11 2.00 7.51
N LEU A 121 -4.77 1.35 6.54
CA LEU A 121 -6.17 1.63 6.22
C LEU A 121 -7.13 1.25 7.36
N GLN A 122 -6.81 0.24 8.18
CA GLN A 122 -7.58 -0.02 9.41
C GLN A 122 -7.37 1.09 10.44
N PHE A 123 -6.13 1.56 10.64
CA PHE A 123 -5.88 2.72 11.50
C PHE A 123 -6.61 3.97 11.03
N TRP A 124 -6.62 4.21 9.72
CA TRP A 124 -7.38 5.31 9.14
C TRP A 124 -8.88 5.16 9.39
N ALA A 125 -9.46 3.98 9.17
CA ALA A 125 -10.87 3.71 9.46
C ALA A 125 -11.21 3.93 10.94
N LEU A 126 -10.32 3.52 11.85
CA LEU A 126 -10.45 3.81 13.29
C LEU A 126 -10.35 5.30 13.56
N PHE A 127 -9.41 6.00 12.94
CA PHE A 127 -9.19 7.44 13.12
C PHE A 127 -10.41 8.25 12.68
N LEU A 128 -11.02 7.90 11.54
CA LEU A 128 -12.25 8.52 11.06
C LEU A 128 -13.43 8.37 12.04
N LYS A 129 -13.42 7.32 12.86
CA LYS A 129 -14.48 7.04 13.85
C LYS A 129 -14.18 7.64 15.23
N ASP A 130 -12.96 7.45 15.72
CA ASP A 130 -12.48 7.93 17.02
C ASP A 130 -10.94 8.12 16.95
N PRO A 131 -10.47 9.35 16.72
CA PRO A 131 -9.04 9.67 16.67
C PRO A 131 -8.26 9.27 17.95
N LYS A 132 -8.90 9.33 19.12
CA LYS A 132 -8.24 9.03 20.40
C LYS A 132 -8.04 7.53 20.57
N ASP A 133 -9.04 6.73 20.23
CA ASP A 133 -8.91 5.27 20.25
C ASP A 133 -7.89 4.79 19.21
N ALA A 134 -7.92 5.34 17.99
CA ALA A 134 -6.93 5.06 16.96
C ALA A 134 -5.49 5.34 17.42
N TRP A 135 -5.26 6.51 18.02
CA TRP A 135 -3.96 6.87 18.58
C TRP A 135 -3.52 5.95 19.71
N LYS A 136 -4.42 5.60 20.63
CA LYS A 136 -4.14 4.65 21.72
C LYS A 136 -3.71 3.28 21.19
N ARG A 137 -4.39 2.77 20.16
CA ARG A 137 -4.03 1.50 19.50
C ARG A 137 -2.71 1.60 18.76
N TYR A 138 -2.45 2.74 18.11
CA TYR A 138 -1.18 2.99 17.44
C TYR A 138 -0.02 2.96 18.44
N LEU A 139 -0.16 3.59 19.61
CA LEU A 139 0.85 3.51 20.67
C LEU A 139 1.02 2.09 21.21
N ALA A 140 -0.05 1.30 21.32
CA ALA A 140 0.05 -0.11 21.71
C ALA A 140 0.89 -0.91 20.70
N LEU A 141 0.74 -0.64 19.40
CA LEU A 141 1.55 -1.21 18.33
C LEU A 141 3.02 -0.76 18.43
N VAL A 142 3.27 0.55 18.56
CA VAL A 142 4.63 1.12 18.69
C VAL A 142 5.38 0.53 19.88
N ASN A 143 4.69 0.32 21.00
CA ASN A 143 5.28 -0.25 22.21
C ASN A 143 5.71 -1.73 22.07
N GLN A 144 5.24 -2.46 21.05
CA GLN A 144 5.77 -3.79 20.74
C GLN A 144 7.17 -3.72 20.12
N ALA A 145 7.55 -2.58 19.50
CA ALA A 145 8.83 -2.44 18.81
C ALA A 145 9.16 -3.66 17.93
N GLY A 146 10.23 -4.39 18.23
CA GLY A 146 10.61 -5.63 17.55
C GLY A 146 10.47 -6.90 18.41
N THR A 147 9.64 -6.89 19.45
CA THR A 147 9.55 -8.02 20.40
C THR A 147 8.55 -9.10 20.00
N GLY A 148 7.77 -8.88 18.93
CA GLY A 148 6.80 -9.83 18.40
C GLY A 148 6.87 -9.94 16.88
N THR A 149 6.29 -11.02 16.35
CA THR A 149 6.05 -11.20 14.92
C THR A 149 5.04 -10.17 14.41
N PHE A 150 5.00 -9.92 13.09
CA PHE A 150 4.03 -9.01 12.50
C PHE A 150 2.57 -9.32 12.91
N VAL A 151 2.18 -10.59 12.92
CA VAL A 151 0.85 -11.04 13.36
C VAL A 151 0.58 -10.64 14.80
N GLU A 152 1.53 -10.92 15.71
CA GLU A 152 1.39 -10.57 17.13
C GLU A 152 1.32 -9.06 17.35
N VAL A 153 2.16 -8.29 16.65
CA VAL A 153 2.20 -6.83 16.75
C VAL A 153 0.87 -6.20 16.29
N VAL A 154 0.33 -6.66 15.15
CA VAL A 154 -0.97 -6.18 14.64
C VAL A 154 -2.11 -6.58 15.57
N LYS A 155 -2.11 -7.81 16.09
CA LYS A 155 -3.11 -8.28 17.06
C LYS A 155 -3.05 -7.53 18.38
N ALA A 156 -1.86 -7.17 18.86
CA ALA A 156 -1.69 -6.38 20.09
C ALA A 156 -2.29 -4.97 19.97
N ALA A 157 -2.36 -4.42 18.76
CA ALA A 157 -3.08 -3.17 18.46
C ALA A 157 -4.62 -3.35 18.36
N GLY A 158 -5.10 -4.59 18.49
CA GLY A 158 -6.51 -4.96 18.34
C GLY A 158 -7.00 -4.87 16.89
N LEU A 159 -6.11 -5.08 15.91
CA LEU A 159 -6.40 -5.06 14.48
C LEU A 159 -6.46 -6.49 13.90
N LYS A 160 -7.06 -6.61 12.71
CA LYS A 160 -7.02 -7.85 11.93
C LYS A 160 -5.74 -7.87 11.11
N THR A 161 -5.11 -9.03 11.01
CA THR A 161 -3.98 -9.22 10.10
C THR A 161 -4.47 -9.25 8.65
N PRO A 162 -3.68 -8.80 7.68
CA PRO A 162 -4.03 -8.89 6.25
C PRO A 162 -4.28 -10.32 5.76
N PHE A 163 -3.81 -11.33 6.49
CA PHE A 163 -3.98 -12.75 6.17
C PHE A 163 -5.33 -13.31 6.62
N GLU A 164 -6.09 -12.58 7.43
CA GLU A 164 -7.41 -13.02 7.88
C GLU A 164 -8.48 -12.80 6.82
N ASP A 165 -9.33 -13.80 6.65
CA ASP A 165 -10.46 -13.76 5.72
C ASP A 165 -11.31 -12.50 5.92
N GLY A 166 -11.56 -11.81 4.81
CA GLY A 166 -12.36 -10.59 4.79
C GLY A 166 -11.64 -9.31 5.23
N CYS A 167 -10.43 -9.38 5.79
CA CYS A 167 -9.68 -8.19 6.23
C CYS A 167 -9.46 -7.19 5.08
N VAL A 168 -8.89 -7.66 3.96
CA VAL A 168 -8.64 -6.82 2.77
C VAL A 168 -9.93 -6.28 2.18
N LYS A 169 -11.00 -7.09 2.17
CA LYS A 169 -12.32 -6.68 1.65
C LYS A 169 -12.91 -5.54 2.48
N GLU A 170 -12.88 -5.66 3.80
CA GLU A 170 -13.43 -4.67 4.72
C GLU A 170 -12.74 -3.31 4.56
N VAL A 171 -11.41 -3.27 4.53
CA VAL A 171 -10.68 -2.00 4.34
C VAL A 171 -10.91 -1.40 2.96
N ALA A 172 -11.03 -2.23 1.91
CA ALA A 172 -11.33 -1.75 0.57
C ALA A 172 -12.74 -1.14 0.47
N GLU A 173 -13.74 -1.74 1.12
CA GLU A 173 -15.11 -1.23 1.16
C GLU A 173 -15.21 0.11 1.91
N ILE A 174 -14.55 0.22 3.07
CA ILE A 174 -14.50 1.47 3.85
C ILE A 174 -13.82 2.58 3.03
N SER A 175 -12.65 2.28 2.45
CA SER A 175 -11.86 3.25 1.68
C SER A 175 -12.62 3.72 0.44
N LYS A 176 -13.24 2.79 -0.29
CA LYS A 176 -14.10 3.11 -1.44
C LYS A 176 -15.27 4.00 -1.04
N GLY A 177 -15.98 3.65 0.04
CA GLY A 177 -17.11 4.41 0.53
C GLY A 177 -16.71 5.85 0.87
N TRP A 178 -15.58 6.01 1.57
CA TRP A 178 -15.05 7.33 1.90
C TRP A 178 -14.68 8.13 0.65
N CYS A 179 -13.91 7.56 -0.29
CA CYS A 179 -13.48 8.26 -1.51
C CYS A 179 -14.68 8.73 -2.36
N LEU A 180 -15.73 7.91 -2.49
CA LEU A 180 -16.94 8.27 -3.23
C LEU A 180 -17.73 9.40 -2.56
N ALA A 181 -17.73 9.47 -1.22
CA ALA A 181 -18.42 10.50 -0.47
C ALA A 181 -17.67 11.86 -0.47
N HIS A 182 -16.36 11.86 -0.74
CA HIS A 182 -15.50 13.05 -0.65
C HIS A 182 -15.01 13.54 -2.03
N GLN A 183 -15.70 13.19 -3.10
CA GLN A 183 -15.37 13.68 -4.44
C GLN A 183 -15.44 15.21 -4.50
N LEU A 184 -14.39 15.82 -5.04
CA LEU A 184 -14.34 17.28 -5.21
C LEU A 184 -15.37 17.73 -6.24
N LYS A 185 -16.09 18.81 -5.93
CA LYS A 185 -16.98 19.44 -6.90
C LYS A 185 -16.12 20.04 -8.02
N LYS A 186 -16.53 19.79 -9.26
CA LYS A 186 -15.92 20.40 -10.46
C LYS A 186 -16.20 21.90 -10.51
#